data_AF-A0A958AJA3-F1
#
_entry.id   AF-A0A958AJA3-F1
#
_cell.length_a   1.000
_cell.length_b   1.000
_cell.length_c   1.000
_cell.angle_alpha   90.00
_cell.angle_beta   90.00
_cell.angle_gamma   90.00
#
_symmetry.space_group_name_H-M   'P 1'
#
loop_
_entity.id
_entity.type
_entity.pdbx_description
1 polymer ?
#
loop_
_entity_poly.entity_id
_entity_poly.type
_entity_poly.pdbx_seq_one_letter_code
_entity_poly.pdbx_strand_id
1 'polypeptide(L)'
;ASYLIVAVLAVPALTDLGVALIAAHMIVYWFSQDSNITPPVCVAAYAGAAIAGADPWKTGWTAFKFAKLLYVMPLLFAYSPAILLVGDGGQILQDLLLHDVFLAYVSGFLGTIAFSAITMGYLVRRTTVLEWLVAALGAFLCFFPNVPTDLAGIALIAGVWWWQRYDVKRNMLQVAKV
;
A
#
# COMPACT_ATOMS: atom_id res chain seq x y z
N ALA A 1 -1.32 -21.76 8.91
CA ALA A 1 -1.75 -22.98 8.20
C ALA A 1 -1.87 -22.74 6.69
N SER A 2 -2.59 -21.69 6.26
CA SER A 2 -2.75 -21.31 4.84
C SER A 2 -1.43 -21.19 4.07
N TYR A 3 -0.42 -20.51 4.63
CA TYR A 3 0.89 -20.34 3.98
C TYR A 3 1.52 -21.66 3.49
N LEU A 4 1.64 -22.67 4.37
CA LEU A 4 2.32 -23.92 4.01
C LEU A 4 1.61 -24.65 2.86
N ILE A 5 0.27 -24.68 2.87
CA ILE A 5 -0.53 -25.34 1.84
C ILE A 5 -0.34 -24.63 0.48
N VAL A 6 -0.42 -23.30 0.47
CA VAL A 6 -0.28 -22.52 -0.77
C VAL A 6 1.17 -22.53 -1.24
N ALA A 7 2.15 -22.50 -0.34
CA ALA A 7 3.56 -22.43 -0.70
C ALA A 7 4.04 -23.66 -1.48
N VAL A 8 3.59 -24.86 -1.10
CA VAL A 8 3.96 -26.12 -1.80
C VAL A 8 3.53 -26.11 -3.27
N LEU A 9 2.45 -25.39 -3.61
CA LEU A 9 1.92 -25.34 -4.97
C LEU A 9 2.37 -24.08 -5.73
N ALA A 10 2.30 -22.91 -5.09
CA ALA A 10 2.46 -21.62 -5.74
C ALA A 10 3.92 -21.15 -5.82
N VAL A 11 4.77 -21.46 -4.84
CA VAL A 11 6.18 -21.02 -4.86
C VAL A 11 6.92 -21.62 -6.06
N PRO A 12 6.86 -22.94 -6.33
CA PRO A 12 7.53 -23.51 -7.50
C PRO A 12 7.09 -22.86 -8.82
N ALA A 13 5.78 -22.64 -8.98
CA ALA A 13 5.23 -22.00 -10.16
C ALA A 13 5.72 -20.54 -10.33
N LEU A 14 5.82 -19.78 -9.24
CA LEU A 14 6.34 -18.41 -9.28
C LEU A 14 7.84 -18.37 -9.58
N THR A 15 8.61 -19.31 -9.05
CA THR A 15 10.05 -19.40 -9.35
C THR A 15 10.30 -19.81 -10.79
N ASP A 16 9.48 -20.70 -11.37
CA ASP A 16 9.55 -21.08 -12.79
C ASP A 16 9.23 -19.89 -13.71
N LEU A 17 8.43 -18.94 -13.23
CA LEU A 17 8.14 -17.66 -13.91
C LEU A 17 9.25 -16.61 -13.73
N GLY A 18 10.36 -16.95 -13.07
CA GLY A 18 11.51 -16.07 -12.88
C GLY A 18 11.43 -15.15 -11.67
N VAL A 19 10.44 -15.32 -10.78
CA VAL A 19 10.38 -14.56 -9.52
C VAL A 19 11.45 -15.10 -8.57
N ALA A 20 12.21 -14.21 -7.93
CA ALA A 20 13.20 -14.59 -6.94
C ALA A 20 12.59 -15.47 -5.83
N LEU A 21 13.29 -16.52 -5.40
CA LEU A 21 12.75 -17.52 -4.46
C LEU A 21 12.17 -16.88 -3.18
N ILE A 22 12.91 -15.97 -2.56
CA ILE A 22 12.45 -15.28 -1.35
C ILE A 22 11.25 -14.35 -1.63
N ALA A 23 11.20 -13.71 -2.81
CA ALA A 23 10.05 -12.91 -3.21
C ALA A 23 8.80 -13.78 -3.42
N ALA A 24 8.95 -14.95 -4.05
CA ALA A 24 7.85 -15.92 -4.21
C ALA A 24 7.30 -16.38 -2.85
N HIS A 25 8.18 -16.72 -1.91
CA HIS A 25 7.77 -17.05 -0.54
C HIS A 25 7.08 -15.88 0.17
N MET A 26 7.59 -14.65 0.02
CA MET A 26 6.99 -13.45 0.62
C MET A 26 5.63 -13.12 0.02
N ILE A 27 5.46 -13.26 -1.30
CA ILE A 27 4.16 -13.09 -1.98
C ILE A 27 3.12 -14.04 -1.38
N VAL A 28 3.45 -15.33 -1.28
CA VAL A 28 2.52 -16.34 -0.74
C VAL A 28 2.27 -16.12 0.74
N TYR A 29 3.30 -15.81 1.52
CA TYR A 29 3.17 -15.50 2.95
C TYR A 29 2.28 -14.28 3.18
N TRP A 30 2.46 -13.23 2.39
CA TRP A 30 1.71 -11.97 2.51
C TRP A 30 0.23 -12.16 2.18
N PHE A 31 -0.09 -12.83 1.07
CA PHE A 31 -1.47 -13.15 0.73
C PHE A 31 -2.13 -14.12 1.72
N SER A 32 -1.35 -14.99 2.35
CA SER A 32 -1.90 -15.89 3.38
C SER A 32 -2.46 -15.16 4.61
N GLN A 33 -2.11 -13.88 4.80
CA GLN A 33 -2.66 -13.03 5.87
C GLN A 33 -4.06 -12.48 5.54
N ASP A 34 -4.49 -12.52 4.27
CA ASP A 34 -5.80 -11.98 3.85
C ASP A 34 -6.96 -12.68 4.58
N SER A 35 -6.81 -13.99 4.84
CA SER A 35 -7.78 -14.77 5.61
C SER A 35 -7.97 -14.27 7.04
N ASN A 36 -6.95 -13.62 7.62
CA ASN A 36 -6.99 -13.14 9.01
C ASN A 36 -7.62 -11.75 9.12
N ILE A 37 -7.82 -11.04 8.01
CA ILE A 37 -8.36 -9.66 7.99
C ILE A 37 -9.72 -9.55 7.29
N THR A 38 -10.15 -10.58 6.55
CA THR A 38 -11.42 -10.58 5.83
C THR A 38 -12.58 -10.98 6.75
N PRO A 39 -13.67 -10.19 6.85
CA PRO A 39 -14.91 -10.62 7.49
C PRO A 39 -15.48 -11.86 6.79
N PRO A 40 -15.97 -12.90 7.49
CA PRO A 40 -16.32 -12.95 8.92
C PRO A 40 -15.20 -13.44 9.86
N VAL A 41 -13.99 -13.70 9.37
CA VAL A 41 -12.95 -14.39 10.16
C VAL A 41 -12.13 -13.45 11.03
N CYS A 42 -12.00 -12.16 10.68
CA CYS A 42 -11.07 -11.19 11.25
C CYS A 42 -11.03 -11.05 12.79
N VAL A 43 -10.42 -12.04 13.47
CA VAL A 43 -10.53 -12.26 14.93
C VAL A 43 -9.95 -11.09 15.71
N ALA A 44 -8.82 -10.52 15.27
CA ALA A 44 -8.18 -9.39 15.95
C ALA A 44 -9.07 -8.14 15.96
N ALA A 45 -9.71 -7.83 14.82
CA ALA A 45 -10.62 -6.69 14.72
C ALA A 45 -11.88 -6.90 15.57
N TYR A 46 -12.41 -8.13 15.61
CA TYR A 46 -13.59 -8.46 16.41
C TYR A 46 -13.30 -8.47 17.91
N ALA A 47 -12.12 -8.95 18.33
CA ALA A 47 -11.67 -8.86 19.72
C ALA A 47 -11.50 -7.39 20.15
N GLY A 48 -10.90 -6.55 19.28
CA GLY A 48 -10.80 -5.10 19.52
C GLY A 48 -12.17 -4.43 19.62
N ALA A 49 -13.11 -4.82 18.76
CA ALA A 49 -14.49 -4.32 18.82
C ALA A 49 -15.19 -4.69 20.14
N ALA A 50 -15.01 -5.92 20.63
CA ALA A 50 -15.58 -6.37 21.89
C ALA A 50 -15.05 -5.57 23.10
N ILE A 51 -13.76 -5.24 23.12
CA ILE A 51 -13.16 -4.39 24.16
C ILE A 51 -13.68 -2.94 24.07
N ALA A 52 -13.84 -2.42 22.86
CA ALA A 52 -14.30 -1.05 22.64
C ALA A 52 -15.83 -0.86 22.71
N GLY A 53 -16.60 -1.95 22.87
CA GLY A 53 -18.07 -1.92 22.81
C GLY A 53 -18.63 -1.54 21.43
N ALA A 54 -17.85 -1.73 20.36
CA ALA A 54 -18.24 -1.41 18.99
C ALA A 54 -18.88 -2.63 18.29
N ASP A 55 -19.65 -2.37 17.24
CA ASP A 55 -20.21 -3.41 16.38
C ASP A 55 -19.07 -4.19 15.68
N PRO A 56 -18.91 -5.51 15.91
CA PRO A 56 -17.81 -6.28 15.33
C PRO A 56 -17.87 -6.29 13.80
N TRP A 57 -19.06 -6.40 13.21
CA TRP A 57 -19.24 -6.48 11.77
C TRP A 57 -18.77 -5.20 11.06
N LYS A 58 -19.21 -4.04 11.54
CA LYS A 58 -18.76 -2.72 11.05
C LYS A 58 -17.27 -2.52 11.25
N THR A 59 -16.74 -2.96 12.39
CA THR A 59 -15.31 -2.87 12.70
C THR A 59 -14.48 -3.72 11.74
N GLY A 60 -14.90 -4.95 11.45
CA GLY A 60 -14.24 -5.83 10.48
C GLY A 60 -14.21 -5.25 9.07
N TRP A 61 -15.34 -4.74 8.57
CA TRP A 61 -15.37 -4.06 7.26
C TRP A 61 -14.49 -2.82 7.19
N THR A 62 -14.43 -2.06 8.27
CA THR A 62 -13.56 -0.88 8.38
C THR A 62 -12.09 -1.29 8.38
N ALA A 63 -11.71 -2.31 9.17
CA ALA A 63 -10.36 -2.85 9.20
C ALA A 63 -9.94 -3.40 7.83
N PHE A 64 -10.83 -4.14 7.15
CA PHE A 64 -10.58 -4.66 5.81
C PHE A 64 -10.36 -3.54 4.78
N LYS A 65 -11.10 -2.44 4.89
CA LYS A 65 -10.87 -1.25 4.06
C LYS A 65 -9.45 -0.71 4.28
N PHE A 66 -8.98 -0.56 5.50
CA PHE A 66 -7.61 -0.11 5.78
C PHE A 66 -6.54 -1.08 5.27
N ALA A 67 -6.81 -2.38 5.33
CA ALA A 67 -5.86 -3.41 4.98
C ALA A 67 -5.68 -3.62 3.46
N LYS A 68 -6.33 -2.83 2.59
CA LYS A 68 -6.23 -2.99 1.12
C LYS A 68 -4.82 -2.85 0.54
N LEU A 69 -3.89 -2.23 1.27
CA LEU A 69 -2.48 -2.21 0.88
C LEU A 69 -1.89 -3.63 0.78
N LEU A 70 -2.49 -4.61 1.46
CA LEU A 70 -2.10 -6.02 1.40
C LEU A 70 -2.03 -6.55 -0.05
N TYR A 71 -2.87 -6.05 -0.96
CA TYR A 71 -2.90 -6.51 -2.36
C TYR A 71 -1.83 -5.86 -3.25
N VAL A 72 -1.23 -4.75 -2.83
CA VAL A 72 -0.21 -4.03 -3.61
C VAL A 72 1.18 -4.60 -3.34
N MET A 73 1.49 -4.92 -2.07
CA MET A 73 2.81 -5.38 -1.66
C MET A 73 3.33 -6.62 -2.40
N PRO A 74 2.52 -7.64 -2.72
CA PRO A 74 2.98 -8.78 -3.51
C PRO A 74 3.50 -8.41 -4.90
N LEU A 75 2.90 -7.40 -5.54
CA LEU A 75 3.40 -6.87 -6.81
C LEU A 75 4.75 -6.17 -6.60
N LEU A 76 4.87 -5.39 -5.52
CA LEU A 76 6.14 -4.74 -5.17
C LEU A 76 7.26 -5.76 -4.90
N PHE A 77 6.97 -6.88 -4.25
CA PHE A 77 7.96 -7.94 -4.05
C PHE A 77 8.41 -8.59 -5.37
N ALA A 78 7.51 -8.74 -6.34
CA ALA A 78 7.83 -9.31 -7.64
C ALA A 78 8.65 -8.36 -8.52
N TYR A 79 8.29 -7.07 -8.56
CA TYR A 79 8.88 -6.08 -9.47
C TYR A 79 9.98 -5.22 -8.85
N SER A 80 10.07 -5.17 -7.52
CA SER A 80 11.06 -4.40 -6.77
C SER A 80 11.64 -5.24 -5.64
N PRO A 81 12.36 -6.34 -5.97
CA PRO A 81 12.94 -7.26 -4.98
C PRO A 81 13.97 -6.59 -4.06
N ALA A 82 14.45 -5.39 -4.39
CA ALA A 82 15.28 -4.55 -3.52
C ALA A 82 14.60 -4.25 -2.16
N ILE A 83 13.27 -4.21 -2.09
CA ILE A 83 12.51 -4.07 -0.83
C ILE A 83 12.76 -5.26 0.12
N LEU A 84 13.09 -6.42 -0.43
CA LEU A 84 13.43 -7.64 0.29
C LEU A 84 14.95 -7.83 0.47
N LEU A 85 15.75 -6.81 0.15
CA LEU A 85 17.21 -6.86 0.18
C LEU A 85 17.79 -7.91 -0.78
N VAL A 86 17.11 -8.13 -1.90
CA VAL A 86 17.50 -9.08 -2.95
C VAL A 86 17.97 -8.31 -4.17
N GLY A 87 19.17 -8.66 -4.66
CA GLY A 87 19.78 -8.01 -5.82
C GLY A 87 19.27 -8.60 -7.14
N ASP A 88 19.73 -8.01 -8.24
CA ASP A 88 19.45 -8.53 -9.57
C ASP A 88 19.98 -9.96 -9.72
N GLY A 89 19.23 -10.84 -10.40
CA GLY A 89 19.55 -12.26 -10.52
C GLY A 89 19.29 -13.13 -9.29
N GLY A 90 18.63 -12.61 -8.25
CA GLY A 90 18.19 -13.40 -7.09
C GLY A 90 19.30 -13.75 -6.08
N GLN A 91 20.50 -13.22 -6.26
CA GLN A 91 21.56 -13.32 -5.26
C GLN A 91 21.36 -12.26 -4.17
N ILE A 92 21.45 -12.73 -2.93
CA ILE A 92 21.41 -11.88 -1.75
C ILE A 92 22.83 -11.34 -1.56
N LEU A 93 22.98 -10.01 -1.51
CA LEU A 93 24.14 -9.24 -1.01
C LEU A 93 25.35 -8.91 -1.91
N GLN A 94 25.43 -9.28 -3.20
CA GLN A 94 26.68 -9.04 -3.96
C GLN A 94 26.68 -7.76 -4.83
N ASP A 95 25.54 -7.41 -5.45
CA ASP A 95 25.42 -6.26 -6.37
C ASP A 95 24.45 -5.15 -5.91
N LEU A 96 23.97 -5.20 -4.67
CA LEU A 96 23.06 -4.17 -4.15
C LEU A 96 23.82 -2.89 -3.81
N LEU A 97 23.73 -1.91 -4.71
CA LEU A 97 23.98 -0.52 -4.36
C LEU A 97 22.98 -0.15 -3.24
N LEU A 98 23.48 0.19 -2.05
CA LEU A 98 22.67 0.66 -0.90
C LEU A 98 21.65 1.76 -1.30
N HIS A 99 21.99 2.49 -2.35
CA HIS A 99 21.13 3.44 -3.04
C HIS A 99 19.79 2.85 -3.51
N ASP A 100 19.78 1.69 -4.16
CA ASP A 100 18.55 1.13 -4.77
C ASP A 100 17.60 0.59 -3.71
N VAL A 101 18.17 0.02 -2.64
CA VAL A 101 17.44 -0.33 -1.43
C VAL A 101 16.79 0.90 -0.82
N PHE A 102 17.59 1.94 -0.60
CA PHE A 102 17.11 3.19 -0.01
C PHE A 102 15.98 3.81 -0.83
N LEU A 103 16.14 3.89 -2.16
CA LEU A 103 15.10 4.37 -3.06
C LEU A 103 13.85 3.51 -2.99
N ALA A 104 13.97 2.18 -2.99
CA ALA A 104 12.82 1.29 -2.91
C ALA A 104 12.02 1.46 -1.61
N TYR A 105 12.70 1.64 -0.47
CA TYR A 105 12.04 1.94 0.80
C TYR A 105 11.37 3.31 0.82
N VAL A 106 12.04 4.36 0.31
CA VAL A 106 11.48 5.72 0.27
C VAL A 106 10.28 5.79 -0.67
N SER A 107 10.43 5.28 -1.89
CA SER A 107 9.39 5.16 -2.91
C SER A 107 8.19 4.38 -2.35
N GLY A 108 8.44 3.18 -1.81
CA GLY A 108 7.41 2.36 -1.16
C GLY A 108 6.69 3.11 -0.03
N PHE A 109 7.43 3.76 0.88
CA PHE A 109 6.85 4.53 1.98
C PHE A 109 5.95 5.68 1.48
N LEU A 110 6.41 6.47 0.52
CA LEU A 110 5.63 7.54 -0.09
C LEU A 110 4.41 7.01 -0.84
N GLY A 111 4.57 5.92 -1.58
CA GLY A 111 3.49 5.21 -2.25
C GLY A 111 2.43 4.71 -1.26
N THR A 112 2.81 4.20 -0.08
CA THR A 112 1.84 3.78 0.95
C THR A 112 1.04 4.94 1.53
N ILE A 113 1.66 6.11 1.74
CA ILE A 113 0.96 7.32 2.19
C ILE A 113 -0.07 7.76 1.15
N ALA A 114 0.35 7.79 -0.12
CA ALA A 114 -0.54 8.11 -1.24
C ALA A 114 -1.70 7.12 -1.35
N PHE A 115 -1.41 5.83 -1.23
CA PHE A 115 -2.39 4.75 -1.30
C PHE A 115 -3.41 4.79 -0.17
N SER A 116 -2.99 5.22 1.03
CA SER A 116 -3.89 5.45 2.16
C SER A 116 -4.94 6.50 1.83
N ALA A 117 -4.54 7.61 1.19
CA ALA A 117 -5.46 8.68 0.80
C ALA A 117 -6.53 8.22 -0.20
N ILE A 118 -6.15 7.36 -1.16
CA ILE A 118 -7.05 6.74 -2.14
C ILE A 118 -8.04 5.82 -1.45
N THR A 119 -7.53 4.93 -0.61
CA THR A 119 -8.32 3.90 0.07
C THR A 119 -9.34 4.54 1.00
N MET A 120 -8.93 5.60 1.70
CA MET A 120 -9.82 6.33 2.62
C MET A 120 -10.76 7.30 1.91
N GLY A 121 -10.40 7.79 0.71
CA GLY A 121 -11.12 8.87 0.03
C GLY A 121 -11.00 10.20 0.76
N TYR A 122 -9.89 10.38 1.48
CA TYR A 122 -9.68 11.53 2.36
C TYR A 122 -8.18 11.82 2.47
N LEU A 123 -7.82 13.10 2.35
CA LEU A 123 -6.46 13.58 2.61
C LEU A 123 -6.49 14.75 3.61
N VAL A 124 -7.04 15.90 3.21
CA VAL A 124 -7.36 17.04 4.08
C VAL A 124 -8.88 17.22 4.19
N ARG A 125 -9.58 17.02 3.07
CA ARG A 125 -11.04 16.87 2.97
C ARG A 125 -11.38 15.60 2.20
N ARG A 126 -12.68 15.28 2.13
CA ARG A 126 -13.18 14.23 1.23
C ARG A 126 -12.69 14.51 -0.20
N THR A 127 -12.04 13.52 -0.82
CA THR A 127 -11.52 13.64 -2.17
C THR A 127 -12.67 13.62 -3.18
N THR A 128 -12.62 14.50 -4.17
CA THR A 128 -13.48 14.38 -5.36
C THR A 128 -13.00 13.23 -6.24
N VAL A 129 -13.81 12.78 -7.19
CA VAL A 129 -13.41 11.71 -8.13
C VAL A 129 -12.14 12.09 -8.90
N LEU A 130 -12.01 13.37 -9.28
CA LEU A 130 -10.81 13.85 -9.96
C LEU A 130 -9.58 13.83 -9.05
N GLU A 131 -9.68 14.36 -7.83
CA GLU A 131 -8.58 14.30 -6.85
C GLU A 131 -8.19 12.85 -6.52
N TRP A 132 -9.17 11.96 -6.45
CA TRP A 132 -8.94 10.54 -6.23
C TRP A 132 -8.19 9.89 -7.38
N LEU A 133 -8.56 10.18 -8.64
CA LEU A 133 -7.84 9.69 -9.83
C LEU A 133 -6.40 10.23 -9.90
N VAL A 134 -6.20 11.51 -9.59
CA VAL A 134 -4.86 12.13 -9.55
C VAL A 134 -4.02 11.52 -8.44
N ALA A 135 -4.60 11.30 -7.25
CA ALA A 135 -3.92 10.61 -6.16
C ALA A 135 -3.61 9.14 -6.51
N ALA A 136 -4.50 8.46 -7.25
CA ALA A 136 -4.28 7.11 -7.76
C ALA A 136 -3.10 7.02 -8.72
N LEU A 137 -3.02 7.95 -9.65
CA LEU A 137 -1.86 8.06 -10.53
C LEU A 137 -0.58 8.37 -9.73
N GLY A 138 -0.65 9.29 -8.76
CA GLY A 138 0.49 9.62 -7.90
C GLY A 138 1.00 8.43 -7.09
N ALA A 139 0.10 7.66 -6.46
CA ALA A 139 0.47 6.45 -5.73
C ALA A 139 1.08 5.38 -6.65
N PHE A 140 0.51 5.19 -7.84
CA PHE A 140 1.03 4.24 -8.81
C PHE A 140 2.46 4.60 -9.25
N LEU A 141 2.73 5.88 -9.53
CA LEU A 141 4.07 6.34 -9.91
C LEU A 141 5.09 6.17 -8.77
N CYS A 142 4.70 6.46 -7.53
CA CYS A 142 5.54 6.25 -6.34
C CYS A 142 5.75 4.77 -5.98
N PHE A 143 5.16 3.81 -6.69
CA PHE A 143 5.44 2.38 -6.48
C PHE A 143 6.50 1.84 -7.44
N PHE A 144 6.94 2.63 -8.42
CA PHE A 144 8.09 2.33 -9.25
C PHE A 144 9.30 3.08 -8.71
N PRO A 145 10.30 2.39 -8.12
CA PRO A 145 11.42 3.03 -7.46
C PRO A 145 12.36 3.66 -8.48
N ASN A 146 12.06 4.91 -8.86
CA ASN A 146 12.88 5.72 -9.74
C ASN A 146 12.69 7.19 -9.37
N VAL A 147 13.77 7.96 -9.33
CA VAL A 147 13.76 9.36 -8.92
C VAL A 147 12.75 10.24 -9.68
N PRO A 148 12.62 10.18 -11.03
CA PRO A 148 11.67 11.01 -11.75
C PRO A 148 10.22 10.56 -11.54
N THR A 149 9.95 9.26 -11.38
CA THR A 149 8.59 8.77 -11.11
C THR A 149 8.14 9.13 -9.70
N ASP A 150 9.03 9.01 -8.73
CA ASP A 150 8.78 9.44 -7.34
C ASP A 150 8.53 10.95 -7.28
N LEU A 151 9.36 11.76 -7.93
CA LEU A 151 9.16 13.22 -7.98
C LEU A 151 7.83 13.60 -8.64
N ALA A 152 7.47 12.94 -9.74
CA ALA A 152 6.19 13.14 -10.40
C ALA A 152 5.02 12.73 -9.49
N GLY A 153 5.11 11.58 -8.84
CA GLY A 153 4.08 11.09 -7.92
C GLY A 153 3.89 12.00 -6.71
N ILE A 154 4.99 12.45 -6.09
CA ILE A 154 4.99 13.43 -5.00
C ILE A 154 4.36 14.75 -5.47
N ALA A 155 4.71 15.24 -6.66
CA ALA A 155 4.16 16.48 -7.20
C ALA A 155 2.64 16.40 -7.39
N LEU A 156 2.12 15.27 -7.88
CA LEU A 156 0.68 15.04 -8.01
C LEU A 156 -0.02 15.03 -6.65
N ILE A 157 0.52 14.31 -5.66
CA ILE A 157 -0.07 14.23 -4.32
C ILE A 157 -0.01 15.59 -3.62
N ALA A 158 1.11 16.30 -3.72
CA ALA A 158 1.28 17.64 -3.18
C ALA A 158 0.32 18.64 -3.85
N GLY A 159 0.08 18.51 -5.16
CA GLY A 159 -0.91 19.29 -5.90
C GLY A 159 -2.33 19.06 -5.38
N VAL A 160 -2.73 17.81 -5.16
CA VAL A 160 -4.03 17.47 -4.56
C VAL A 160 -4.14 18.03 -3.14
N TRP A 161 -3.11 17.86 -2.32
CA TRP A 161 -3.07 18.40 -0.96
C TRP A 161 -3.21 19.92 -0.93
N TRP A 162 -2.49 20.62 -1.82
CA TRP A 162 -2.55 22.06 -1.96
C TRP A 162 -3.95 22.49 -2.37
N TRP A 163 -4.50 21.92 -3.44
CA TRP A 163 -5.86 22.22 -3.89
C TRP A 163 -6.89 22.07 -2.76
N GLN A 164 -6.84 20.94 -2.04
CA GLN A 164 -7.76 20.73 -0.90
C GLN A 164 -7.62 21.79 0.19
N ARG A 165 -6.39 22.20 0.54
CA ARG A 165 -6.18 23.27 1.53
C ARG A 165 -6.69 24.63 1.08
N TYR A 166 -6.55 24.95 -0.21
CA TYR A 166 -7.06 26.21 -0.76
C TYR A 166 -8.58 26.27 -0.71
N ASP A 167 -9.26 25.19 -1.09
CA ASP A 167 -10.72 25.11 -1.03
C ASP A 167 -11.25 25.22 0.40
N VAL A 168 -10.61 24.54 1.36
CA VAL A 168 -11.00 24.61 2.77
C VAL A 168 -10.87 26.04 3.31
N LYS A 169 -9.75 26.72 3.03
CA LYS A 169 -9.57 28.13 3.45
C LYS A 169 -10.61 29.05 2.79
N ARG A 170 -10.89 28.88 1.50
CA ARG A 170 -11.89 29.67 0.78
C ARG A 170 -13.27 29.54 1.40
N ASN A 171 -13.69 28.33 1.73
CA ASN A 171 -15.01 28.07 2.32
C ASN A 171 -15.11 28.63 3.75
N MET A 172 -14.06 28.55 4.56
CA MET A 172 -14.03 29.15 5.90
C MET A 172 -14.18 30.68 5.86
N LEU A 173 -13.52 31.34 4.90
CA LEU A 173 -13.61 32.80 4.73
C LEU A 173 -15.00 33.27 4.26
N GLN A 174 -15.78 32.41 3.61
CA GLN A 174 -17.16 32.73 3.23
C GLN A 174 -18.11 32.63 4.42
N VAL A 175 -17.93 31.62 5.29
CA VAL A 175 -18.74 31.47 6.51
C VAL A 175 -18.48 32.61 7.50
N ALA A 176 -17.23 33.07 7.63
CA ALA A 176 -16.88 34.18 8.53
C ALA A 176 -17.40 35.56 8.09
N LYS A 177 -17.97 35.68 6.88
CA LYS A 177 -18.55 36.92 6.35
C LYS A 177 -20.08 37.00 6.51
N VAL A 178 -20.71 35.96 7.07
CA VAL A 178 -22.14 35.89 7.39
C VAL A 178 -22.30 36.07 8.90
#